data_AF-A0A0C2F3C0-F1
#
_entry.id   AF-A0A0C2F3C0-F1
#
_cell.length_a   1.000
_cell.length_b   1.000
_cell.length_c   1.000
_cell.angle_alpha   90.00
_cell.angle_beta   90.00
_cell.angle_gamma   90.00
#
_symmetry.space_group_name_H-M   'P 1'
#
loop_
_entity.id
_entity.type
_entity.pdbx_description
1 polymer ?
#
loop_
_entity_poly.entity_id
_entity_poly.type
_entity_poly.pdbx_seq_one_letter_code
_entity_poly.pdbx_strand_id
1 'polypeptide(L)'
;MPTNYIEAVNINCDPIINNTIEIVKYRHWEYDFKSIEKEIYKSKNVCEIINKYFFFEKKPLSEEEEKFPLAFGFVMYKDLIQVLLELSIFYHPQNAYCITIDGTASRPFKNIIMALPKCFKNLSAF
;
A
#
# COMPACT_ATOMS: atom_id res chain seq x y z
N MET A 1 2.35 -17.75 0.77
CA MET A 1 1.69 -16.45 1.05
C MET A 1 0.27 -16.52 0.50
N PRO A 2 -0.73 -15.85 1.12
CA PRO A 2 -2.08 -15.75 0.57
C PRO A 2 -2.06 -15.26 -0.88
N THR A 3 -2.86 -15.86 -1.74
CA THR A 3 -2.88 -15.65 -3.21
C THR A 3 -3.66 -14.41 -3.65
N ASN A 4 -4.20 -13.64 -2.71
CA ASN A 4 -5.21 -12.60 -3.00
C ASN A 4 -4.65 -11.17 -2.92
N TYR A 5 -3.36 -11.04 -2.58
CA TYR A 5 -2.68 -9.78 -2.48
C TYR A 5 -2.31 -9.22 -3.84
N ILE A 6 -2.44 -7.91 -4.00
CA ILE A 6 -2.02 -7.19 -5.20
C ILE A 6 -0.49 -7.30 -5.38
N GLU A 7 0.24 -7.42 -4.28
CA GLU A 7 1.68 -7.65 -4.25
C GLU A 7 2.07 -9.04 -4.79
N ALA A 8 1.14 -10.01 -4.81
CA ALA A 8 1.39 -11.40 -5.21
C ALA A 8 1.01 -11.69 -6.67
N VAL A 9 0.84 -10.67 -7.51
CA VAL A 9 0.55 -10.84 -8.94
C VAL A 9 1.69 -11.61 -9.60
N ASN A 10 1.34 -12.69 -10.30
CA ASN A 10 2.30 -13.61 -10.92
C ASN A 10 2.91 -13.00 -12.21
N ILE A 11 3.93 -12.16 -12.05
CA ILE A 11 4.74 -11.57 -13.13
C ILE A 11 6.15 -12.11 -13.01
N ASN A 12 6.74 -12.54 -14.13
CA ASN A 12 8.17 -12.82 -14.15
C ASN A 12 8.93 -11.49 -14.25
N CYS A 13 9.54 -11.08 -13.14
CA CYS A 13 10.32 -9.85 -13.05
C CYS A 13 11.75 -10.00 -13.58
N ASP A 14 12.26 -11.22 -13.79
CA ASP A 14 13.66 -11.44 -14.20
C ASP A 14 14.03 -10.74 -15.51
N PRO A 15 13.17 -10.75 -16.56
CA PRO A 15 13.44 -9.99 -17.78
C PRO A 15 13.53 -8.48 -17.56
N ILE A 16 12.78 -7.95 -16.59
CA ILE A 16 12.74 -6.52 -16.27
C ILE A 16 14.01 -6.14 -15.50
N ILE A 17 14.35 -6.90 -14.46
CA ILE A 17 15.51 -6.66 -13.60
C ILE A 17 16.82 -6.82 -14.37
N ASN A 18 16.91 -7.86 -15.20
CA ASN A 18 18.12 -8.17 -15.98
C ASN A 18 18.12 -7.54 -17.38
N ASN A 19 17.12 -6.72 -17.72
CA ASN A 19 16.98 -6.02 -18.99
C ASN A 19 17.11 -6.95 -20.23
N THR A 20 16.37 -8.06 -20.23
CA THR A 20 16.38 -9.01 -21.35
C THR A 20 15.29 -8.70 -22.38
N ILE A 21 15.44 -9.22 -23.61
CA ILE A 21 14.51 -8.99 -24.73
C ILE A 21 13.09 -9.50 -24.40
N GLU A 22 12.94 -10.41 -23.45
CA GLU A 22 11.65 -10.94 -23.04
C GLU A 22 10.72 -9.89 -22.39
N ILE A 23 11.25 -8.73 -22.00
CA ILE A 23 10.47 -7.59 -21.48
C ILE A 23 9.35 -7.15 -22.45
N VAL A 24 9.52 -7.40 -23.75
CA VAL A 24 8.52 -7.05 -24.78
C VAL A 24 7.16 -7.71 -24.50
N LYS A 25 7.14 -8.89 -23.85
CA LYS A 25 5.91 -9.59 -23.44
C LYS A 25 5.05 -8.78 -22.47
N TYR A 26 5.65 -7.86 -21.70
CA TYR A 26 4.97 -7.08 -20.67
C TYR A 26 4.55 -5.67 -21.11
N ARG A 27 4.86 -5.25 -22.35
CA ARG A 27 4.57 -3.89 -22.83
C ARG A 27 3.09 -3.49 -22.78
N HIS A 28 2.20 -4.46 -22.95
CA HIS A 28 0.74 -4.26 -22.92
C HIS A 28 0.10 -4.97 -21.74
N TRP A 29 0.89 -5.36 -20.74
CA TRP A 29 0.34 -5.98 -19.55
C TRP A 29 -0.38 -4.90 -18.72
N GLU A 30 -1.64 -5.16 -18.42
CA GLU A 30 -2.48 -4.29 -17.60
C GLU A 30 -3.06 -5.09 -16.43
N TYR A 31 -3.29 -4.41 -15.32
CA TYR A 31 -3.97 -4.96 -14.15
C TYR A 31 -5.13 -4.05 -13.76
N ASP A 32 -6.30 -4.65 -13.51
CA ASP A 32 -7.49 -3.90 -13.15
C ASP A 32 -7.49 -3.49 -11.67
N PHE A 33 -6.80 -2.39 -11.38
CA PHE A 33 -6.84 -1.74 -10.08
C PHE A 33 -8.17 -1.01 -9.81
N LYS A 34 -8.97 -0.70 -10.85
CA LYS A 34 -10.19 0.11 -10.71
C LYS A 34 -11.28 -0.64 -9.96
N SER A 35 -11.40 -1.94 -10.20
CA SER A 35 -12.36 -2.79 -9.47
C SER A 35 -12.09 -2.78 -7.96
N ILE A 36 -10.81 -2.93 -7.59
CA ILE A 36 -10.35 -2.92 -6.20
C ILE A 36 -10.59 -1.54 -5.57
N GLU A 37 -10.17 -0.47 -6.24
CA GLU A 37 -10.33 0.90 -5.75
C GLU A 37 -11.80 1.21 -5.45
N LYS A 38 -12.69 0.79 -6.36
CA LYS A 38 -14.14 0.95 -6.20
C LYS A 38 -14.69 0.17 -5.01
N GLU A 39 -14.16 -1.01 -4.71
CA GLU A 39 -14.57 -1.78 -3.53
C GLU A 39 -14.09 -1.10 -2.24
N ILE A 40 -12.86 -0.58 -2.21
CA ILE A 40 -12.32 0.15 -1.06
C ILE A 40 -13.19 1.37 -0.74
N TYR A 41 -13.51 2.20 -1.75
CA TYR A 41 -14.36 3.38 -1.54
C TYR A 41 -15.78 3.06 -1.08
N LYS A 42 -16.30 1.87 -1.40
CA LYS A 42 -17.64 1.44 -0.99
C LYS A 42 -17.67 0.72 0.35
N SER A 43 -16.53 0.27 0.85
CA SER A 43 -16.46 -0.51 2.07
C SER A 43 -16.85 0.34 3.29
N LYS A 44 -17.60 -0.29 4.20
CA LYS A 44 -17.87 0.28 5.53
C LYS A 44 -16.74 -0.03 6.53
N ASN A 45 -15.96 -1.08 6.27
CA ASN A 45 -14.84 -1.53 7.08
C ASN A 45 -13.54 -1.37 6.28
N VAL A 46 -12.86 -0.24 6.49
CA VAL A 46 -11.63 0.11 5.77
C VAL A 46 -10.50 -0.87 6.09
N CYS A 47 -10.37 -1.31 7.35
CA CYS A 47 -9.27 -2.20 7.73
C CYS A 47 -9.42 -3.60 7.13
N GLU A 48 -10.64 -4.12 7.10
CA GLU A 48 -10.92 -5.43 6.50
C GLU A 48 -10.65 -5.42 5.00
N ILE A 49 -11.12 -4.39 4.27
CA ILE A 49 -10.91 -4.34 2.82
C ILE A 49 -9.45 -4.11 2.43
N ILE A 50 -8.70 -3.35 3.23
CA ILE A 50 -7.26 -3.16 3.02
C ILE A 50 -6.52 -4.47 3.25
N ASN A 51 -6.76 -5.16 4.37
CA ASN A 51 -6.12 -6.45 4.67
C ASN A 51 -6.52 -7.58 3.71
N LYS A 52 -7.63 -7.42 2.97
CA LYS A 52 -8.04 -8.35 1.89
C LYS A 52 -7.10 -8.27 0.69
N TYR A 53 -6.62 -7.07 0.34
CA TYR A 53 -5.93 -6.79 -0.91
C TYR A 53 -4.44 -6.45 -0.76
N PHE A 54 -4.03 -5.98 0.41
CA PHE A 54 -2.68 -5.53 0.68
C PHE A 54 -2.10 -6.30 1.86
N PHE A 55 -0.81 -6.60 1.78
CA PHE A 55 -0.09 -7.30 2.84
C PHE A 55 0.70 -6.31 3.69
N PHE A 56 0.37 -6.24 4.98
CA PHE A 56 1.09 -5.41 5.95
C PHE A 56 1.79 -6.28 6.99
N GLU A 57 3.07 -5.98 7.24
CA GLU A 57 3.82 -6.69 8.27
C GLU A 57 3.24 -6.45 9.66
N LYS A 58 3.09 -7.54 10.42
CA LYS A 58 2.43 -7.51 11.74
C LYS A 58 3.42 -7.54 12.90
N LYS A 59 4.69 -7.83 12.60
CA LYS A 59 5.81 -7.86 13.55
C LYS A 59 7.09 -7.38 12.86
N PRO A 60 8.09 -6.92 13.62
CA PRO A 60 9.43 -6.71 13.07
C PRO A 60 9.97 -8.00 12.44
N LEU A 61 10.75 -7.86 11.36
CA LEU A 61 11.32 -9.00 10.64
C LEU A 61 12.63 -9.51 11.27
N SER A 62 13.28 -8.68 12.09
CA SER A 62 14.48 -9.01 12.85
C SER A 62 14.56 -8.21 14.16
N GLU A 63 15.40 -8.68 15.09
CA GLU A 63 15.71 -7.91 16.31
C GLU A 63 16.45 -6.60 16.00
N GLU A 64 17.22 -6.56 14.92
CA GLU A 64 17.94 -5.37 14.50
C GLU A 64 16.96 -4.26 14.11
N GLU A 65 15.98 -4.59 13.27
CA GLU A 65 14.93 -3.66 12.86
C GLU A 65 14.05 -3.22 14.03
N GLU A 66 13.72 -4.11 14.97
CA GLU A 66 12.95 -3.78 16.18
C GLU A 66 13.69 -2.74 17.04
N LYS A 67 15.02 -2.84 17.13
CA LYS A 67 15.88 -1.93 17.91
C LYS A 67 16.20 -0.63 17.16
N PHE A 68 15.79 -0.49 15.90
CA PHE A 68 16.06 0.68 15.06
C PHE A 68 14.79 1.26 14.43
N PRO A 69 13.88 1.85 15.24
CA PRO A 69 12.63 2.40 14.73
C PRO A 69 12.87 3.63 13.85
N LEU A 70 12.18 3.67 12.70
CA LEU A 70 12.20 4.80 11.75
C LEU A 70 10.92 5.63 11.83
N ALA A 71 10.99 6.89 11.39
CA ALA A 71 9.84 7.77 11.25
C ALA A 71 9.72 8.28 9.82
N PHE A 72 8.52 8.18 9.24
CA PHE A 72 8.23 8.61 7.86
C PHE A 72 7.18 9.71 7.84
N GLY A 73 7.43 10.74 7.03
CA GLY A 73 6.46 11.77 6.67
C GLY A 73 6.04 11.58 5.21
N PHE A 74 4.73 11.46 4.97
CA PHE A 74 4.17 11.24 3.64
C PHE A 74 3.17 12.32 3.28
N VAL A 75 3.30 12.90 2.09
CA VAL A 75 2.35 13.87 1.55
C VAL A 75 1.60 13.23 0.39
N MET A 76 0.28 13.18 0.46
CA MET A 76 -0.56 12.44 -0.48
C MET A 76 -1.66 13.31 -1.08
N TYR A 77 -2.00 13.08 -2.34
CA TYR A 77 -3.03 13.85 -3.05
C TYR A 77 -4.05 12.98 -3.81
N LYS A 78 -3.63 11.86 -4.40
CA LYS A 78 -4.46 11.01 -5.28
C LYS A 78 -3.92 9.58 -5.38
N ASP A 79 -4.55 8.78 -6.26
CA ASP A 79 -4.11 7.43 -6.66
C ASP A 79 -4.05 6.45 -5.47
N LEU A 80 -5.23 6.13 -4.90
CA LEU A 80 -5.38 5.39 -3.64
C LEU A 80 -4.66 4.04 -3.64
N ILE A 81 -4.75 3.30 -4.75
CA ILE A 81 -4.12 1.99 -4.86
C ILE A 81 -2.59 2.10 -4.79
N GLN A 82 -2.01 3.09 -5.47
CA GLN A 82 -0.58 3.34 -5.41
C GLN A 82 -0.15 3.69 -3.99
N VAL A 83 -0.89 4.58 -3.32
CA VAL A 83 -0.63 4.97 -1.94
C VAL A 83 -0.63 3.77 -0.98
N LEU A 84 -1.64 2.90 -1.09
CA LEU A 84 -1.75 1.73 -0.21
C LEU A 84 -0.67 0.69 -0.51
N LEU A 85 -0.33 0.50 -1.78
CA LEU A 85 0.76 -0.38 -2.21
C LEU A 85 2.12 0.14 -1.73
N GLU A 86 2.35 1.45 -1.86
CA GLU A 86 3.58 2.06 -1.38
C GLU A 86 3.69 1.90 0.14
N LEU A 87 2.63 2.24 0.87
CA LEU A 87 2.59 2.06 2.32
C LEU A 87 2.81 0.59 2.71
N SER A 88 2.25 -0.38 2.00
CA SER A 88 2.42 -1.81 2.34
C SER A 88 3.86 -2.29 2.17
N ILE A 89 4.62 -1.71 1.25
CA ILE A 89 6.03 -2.07 0.99
C ILE A 89 6.96 -1.69 2.15
N PHE A 90 6.79 -0.49 2.74
CA PHE A 90 7.71 0.00 3.78
C PHE A 90 7.10 0.01 5.19
N TYR A 91 5.83 -0.42 5.33
CA TYR A 91 5.19 -0.49 6.63
C TYR A 91 5.77 -1.64 7.48
N HIS A 92 6.34 -1.26 8.62
CA HIS A 92 6.65 -2.12 9.73
C HIS A 92 6.09 -1.57 11.06
N PRO A 93 5.68 -2.44 12.00
CA PRO A 93 4.96 -2.03 13.21
C PRO A 93 5.80 -1.26 14.23
N GLN A 94 7.13 -1.38 14.19
CA GLN A 94 8.05 -0.64 15.08
C GLN A 94 8.31 0.81 14.63
N ASN A 95 8.03 1.13 13.36
CA ASN A 95 8.22 2.47 12.80
C ASN A 95 7.03 3.38 13.14
N ALA A 96 7.17 4.67 12.87
CA ALA A 96 6.12 5.68 12.99
C ALA A 96 5.82 6.36 11.65
N TYR A 97 4.54 6.66 11.39
CA TYR A 97 4.09 7.24 10.11
C TYR A 97 3.22 8.47 10.35
N CYS A 98 3.56 9.57 9.68
CA CYS A 98 2.75 10.78 9.62
C CYS A 98 2.32 11.01 8.17
N ILE A 99 1.01 11.02 7.92
CA ILE A 99 0.44 11.25 6.60
C ILE A 99 -0.24 12.62 6.60
N THR A 100 0.14 13.48 5.66
CA THR A 100 -0.52 14.75 5.39
C THR A 100 -1.22 14.67 4.04
N ILE A 101 -2.49 15.07 4.00
CA ILE A 101 -3.27 15.02 2.77
C ILE A 101 -3.41 16.43 2.18
N ASP A 102 -3.17 16.56 0.88
CA ASP A 102 -3.33 17.84 0.19
C ASP A 102 -4.77 18.37 0.31
N GLY A 103 -4.88 19.68 0.55
CA GLY A 103 -6.15 20.37 0.79
C GLY A 103 -7.12 20.28 -0.39
N THR A 104 -6.64 20.06 -1.61
CA THR A 104 -7.43 19.93 -2.84
C THR A 104 -7.78 18.48 -3.19
N ALA A 105 -7.27 17.48 -2.43
CA ALA A 105 -7.59 16.08 -2.67
C ALA A 105 -9.10 15.80 -2.53
N SER A 106 -9.58 14.81 -3.29
CA SER A 106 -11.00 14.46 -3.31
C SER A 106 -11.50 14.00 -1.93
N ARG A 107 -12.77 14.28 -1.62
CA ARG A 107 -13.38 13.87 -0.36
C ARG A 107 -13.37 12.35 -0.14
N PRO A 108 -13.68 11.50 -1.15
CA PRO A 108 -13.57 10.04 -0.98
C PRO A 108 -12.15 9.60 -0.62
N PHE A 109 -11.13 10.14 -1.29
CA PHE A 109 -9.73 9.84 -0.99
C PHE A 109 -9.37 10.21 0.45
N LYS A 110 -9.65 11.46 0.86
CA LYS A 110 -9.43 11.94 2.23
C LYS A 110 -10.08 11.05 3.28
N ASN A 111 -11.34 10.64 3.06
CA ASN A 111 -12.07 9.80 4.00
C ASN A 111 -11.39 8.44 4.23
N ILE A 112 -10.81 7.83 3.18
CA ILE A 112 -10.09 6.55 3.30
C ILE A 112 -8.78 6.75 4.05
N ILE A 113 -7.96 7.75 3.66
CA ILE A 113 -6.66 7.99 4.30
C ILE A 113 -6.83 8.35 5.79
N MET A 114 -7.80 9.21 6.13
CA MET A 114 -8.12 9.57 7.51
C MET A 114 -8.67 8.39 8.33
N ALA A 115 -9.11 7.29 7.69
CA ALA A 115 -9.54 6.08 8.37
C ALA A 115 -8.40 5.09 8.66
N LEU A 116 -7.22 5.23 8.01
CA LEU A 116 -6.08 4.33 8.20
C LEU A 116 -5.56 4.23 9.64
N PRO A 117 -5.53 5.31 10.46
CA PRO A 117 -5.14 5.20 11.87
C PRO A 117 -5.99 4.23 12.71
N LYS A 118 -7.20 3.86 12.24
CA LYS A 118 -8.03 2.83 12.89
C LYS A 118 -7.47 1.42 12.69
N CYS A 119 -6.68 1.22 11.65
CA CYS A 119 -6.10 -0.07 11.26
C CYS A 119 -4.66 -0.22 11.78
N PHE A 120 -3.92 0.88 11.84
CA PHE A 120 -2.50 0.92 12.16
C PHE A 120 -2.25 1.88 13.32
N LYS A 121 -1.84 1.34 14.47
CA LYS A 121 -1.70 2.13 15.72
C LYS A 121 -0.54 3.13 15.69
N ASN A 122 0.46 2.89 14.85
CA ASN A 122 1.68 3.67 14.68
C ASN A 122 1.59 4.67 13.52
N LEU A 123 0.38 4.92 13.00
CA LEU A 123 0.10 5.82 11.89
C LEU A 123 -0.83 6.95 12.34
N SER A 124 -0.48 8.18 11.99
CA SER A 124 -1.33 9.36 12.14
C SER A 124 -1.59 10.00 10.77
N ALA A 125 -2.80 10.54 10.57
CA ALA A 125 -3.20 11.21 9.33
C ALA A 125 -3.83 12.57 9.64
N PHE A 126 -3.48 13.58 8.84
CA PHE A 126 -3.85 14.99 9.01
C PHE A 126 -4.35 15.62 7.69
#